data_AF-A0A1G6PPC1-F1
#
_entry.id   AF-A0A1G6PPC1-F1
#
_cell.length_a   1.000
_cell.length_b   1.000
_cell.length_c   1.000
_cell.angle_alpha   90.00
_cell.angle_beta   90.00
_cell.angle_gamma   90.00
#
_symmetry.space_group_name_H-M   'P 1'
#
loop_
_entity.id
_entity.type
_entity.pdbx_description
1 polymer ?
#
loop_
_entity_poly.entity_id
_entity_poly.type
_entity_poly.pdbx_seq_one_letter_code
_entity_poly.pdbx_strand_id
1 'polypeptide(L)'
;MRGKPARTSRNGVGLHELDYESVIYRFQDSGRLEEITMQAPVVNIGNLSVPFTVLASFIRTADSSAFERAGFIVSPRFGLAFDPDEPFWITALAAHCLDAWRAL
;
A
#
# COMPACT_ATOMS: atom_id res chain seq x y z
N MET A 1 -0.97 20.30 9.35
CA MET A 1 0.21 19.52 9.80
C MET A 1 -0.30 18.44 10.73
N ARG A 2 -0.05 17.15 10.47
CA ARG A 2 -0.47 16.09 11.40
C ARG A 2 0.45 16.15 12.64
N GLY A 3 -0.12 16.05 13.84
CA GLY A 3 0.61 16.15 15.10
C GLY A 3 1.36 14.86 15.45
N LYS A 4 1.35 14.49 16.73
CA LYS A 4 1.87 13.18 17.17
C LYS A 4 0.99 12.05 16.62
N PRO A 5 1.56 10.89 16.24
CA PRO A 5 0.79 9.72 15.84
C PRO A 5 -0.03 9.17 17.02
N ALA A 6 -1.15 8.53 16.71
CA ALA A 6 -1.97 7.85 17.71
C ALA A 6 -1.27 6.61 18.26
N ARG A 7 -0.51 5.91 17.40
CA ARG A 7 0.32 4.76 17.77
C ARG A 7 1.63 4.77 17.00
N THR A 8 2.66 4.24 17.64
CA THR A 8 3.97 4.01 17.04
C THR A 8 4.38 2.57 17.29
N SER A 9 4.81 1.86 16.25
CA SER A 9 5.16 0.44 16.30
C SER A 9 6.33 0.11 15.38
N ARG A 10 6.80 -1.14 15.47
CA ARG A 10 7.71 -1.74 14.50
C ARG A 10 7.03 -2.95 13.89
N ASN A 11 6.92 -3.02 12.58
CA ASN A 11 6.21 -4.10 11.91
C ASN A 11 7.09 -5.36 11.76
N GLY A 12 6.50 -6.45 11.26
CA GLY A 12 7.18 -7.75 11.10
C GLY A 12 8.37 -7.75 10.14
N VAL A 13 8.52 -6.71 9.31
CA VAL A 13 9.65 -6.53 8.38
C VAL A 13 10.62 -5.43 8.84
N GLY A 14 10.49 -4.96 10.08
CA GLY A 14 11.42 -4.02 10.71
C GLY A 14 11.21 -2.54 10.37
N LEU A 15 10.11 -2.18 9.71
CA LEU A 15 9.78 -0.77 9.43
C LEU A 15 9.16 -0.09 10.65
N HIS A 16 9.50 1.18 10.83
CA HIS A 16 8.93 2.06 11.84
C HIS A 16 7.57 2.59 11.37
N GLU A 17 6.51 2.24 12.09
CA GLU A 17 5.12 2.58 11.77
C GLU A 17 4.64 3.78 12.58
N LEU A 18 4.14 4.80 11.87
CA LEU A 18 3.43 5.94 12.44
C LEU A 18 1.96 5.87 12.04
N ASP A 19 1.12 5.48 12.99
CA ASP A 19 -0.31 5.28 12.79
C ASP A 19 -1.09 6.53 13.22
N TYR A 20 -1.80 7.12 12.27
CA TYR A 20 -2.65 8.30 12.44
C TYR A 20 -4.14 7.96 12.22
N GLU A 21 -4.53 6.70 12.41
CA GLU A 21 -5.86 6.10 12.26
C GLU A 21 -6.40 6.10 10.82
N SER A 22 -6.30 7.22 10.12
CA SER A 22 -6.70 7.41 8.72
C SER A 22 -5.58 7.09 7.71
N VAL A 23 -4.34 7.01 8.21
CA VAL A 23 -3.16 6.70 7.40
C VAL A 23 -2.09 6.12 8.31
N ILE A 24 -1.33 5.17 7.77
CA ILE A 24 -0.16 4.60 8.41
C ILE A 24 1.03 4.89 7.49
N TYR A 25 2.05 5.54 8.03
CA TYR A 25 3.32 5.73 7.33
C TYR A 25 4.33 4.71 7.85
N ARG A 26 5.10 4.10 6.94
CA ARG A 26 6.17 3.17 7.29
C ARG A 26 7.50 3.70 6.81
N PHE A 27 8.46 3.80 7.73
CA PHE A 27 9.80 4.31 7.46
C PHE A 27 10.86 3.26 7.77
N GLN A 28 11.99 3.33 7.08
CA GLN A 28 13.22 2.71 7.58
C GLN A 28 13.79 3.50 8.76
N ASP A 29 14.71 2.88 9.49
CA ASP A 29 15.46 3.53 10.59
C ASP A 29 16.25 4.76 10.12
N SER A 30 16.60 4.81 8.82
CA SER A 30 17.23 5.96 8.18
C SER A 30 16.30 7.17 8.03
N GLY A 31 15.00 7.02 8.31
CA GLY A 31 13.97 8.04 8.09
C GLY A 31 13.43 8.07 6.67
N ARG A 32 13.83 7.15 5.78
CA ARG A 32 13.27 7.03 4.43
C ARG A 32 11.86 6.46 4.50
N LEU A 33 10.91 7.11 3.82
CA LEU A 33 9.54 6.61 3.67
C LEU A 33 9.50 5.43 2.70
N GLU A 34 8.88 4.35 3.14
CA GLU A 34 8.78 3.09 2.38
C GLU A 34 7.37 2.83 1.90
N GLU A 35 6.40 3.01 2.79
CA GLU A 35 5.00 2.72 2.49
C GLU A 35 4.06 3.73 3.13
N ILE A 36 2.91 3.92 2.49
CA ILE A 36 1.77 4.66 3.01
C ILE A 36 0.54 3.80 2.84
N THR A 37 -0.11 3.39 3.93
CA THR A 37 -1.42 2.72 3.87
C THR A 37 -2.51 3.70 4.27
N MET A 38 -3.52 3.92 3.42
CA MET A 38 -4.65 4.79 3.72
C MET A 38 -5.94 4.32 3.08
N GLN A 39 -7.06 4.85 3.57
CA GLN A 39 -8.36 4.64 2.93
C GLN A 39 -8.47 5.45 1.64
N ALA A 40 -8.76 4.77 0.54
CA ALA A 40 -8.95 5.33 -0.78
C ALA A 40 -10.12 4.61 -1.51
N PRO A 41 -11.36 5.11 -1.35
CA PRO A 41 -12.52 4.57 -2.08
C PRO A 41 -12.39 4.66 -3.61
N VAL A 42 -11.59 5.61 -4.08
CA VAL A 42 -11.21 5.80 -5.48
C VAL A 42 -9.70 6.00 -5.55
N VAL A 43 -9.03 5.26 -6.42
CA VAL A 43 -7.60 5.38 -6.69
C VAL A 43 -7.40 6.10 -8.03
N ASN A 44 -6.64 7.18 -8.03
CA ASN A 44 -6.30 7.89 -9.26
C ASN A 44 -5.00 7.32 -9.85
N ILE A 45 -5.08 6.74 -11.05
CA ILE A 45 -3.95 6.14 -11.77
C ILE A 45 -3.77 6.92 -13.07
N GLY A 46 -2.78 7.82 -13.10
CA GLY A 46 -2.65 8.81 -14.17
C GLY A 46 -3.90 9.68 -14.25
N ASN A 47 -4.58 9.66 -15.40
CA ASN A 47 -5.81 10.43 -15.63
C ASN A 47 -7.09 9.61 -15.36
N LEU A 48 -6.97 8.38 -14.86
CA LEU A 48 -8.11 7.51 -14.58
C LEU A 48 -8.44 7.52 -13.09
N SER A 49 -9.73 7.63 -12.78
CA SER A 49 -10.26 7.42 -11.43
C SER A 49 -10.88 6.02 -11.36
N VAL A 50 -10.25 5.13 -10.61
CA VAL A 50 -10.64 3.73 -10.49
C VAL A 50 -11.28 3.50 -9.12
N PRO A 51 -12.59 3.22 -9.02
CA PRO A 51 -13.22 2.83 -7.77
C PRO A 51 -12.58 1.55 -7.22
N PHE A 52 -12.41 1.48 -5.90
CA PHE A 52 -11.83 0.30 -5.24
C PHE A 52 -12.57 -0.98 -5.59
N THR A 53 -13.91 -0.92 -5.70
CA THR A 53 -14.78 -2.06 -6.03
C THR A 53 -14.46 -2.73 -7.37
N VAL A 54 -13.78 -2.02 -8.29
CA VAL A 54 -13.35 -2.57 -9.59
C VAL A 54 -11.83 -2.61 -9.72
N LEU A 55 -11.08 -2.19 -8.69
CA LEU A 55 -9.63 -2.06 -8.74
C LEU A 55 -8.94 -3.41 -8.98
N ALA A 56 -9.39 -4.48 -8.35
CA ALA A 56 -8.83 -5.83 -8.57
C ALA A 56 -8.89 -6.24 -10.05
N SER A 57 -10.05 -6.07 -10.69
CA SER A 57 -10.23 -6.37 -12.11
C SER A 57 -9.37 -5.47 -13.01
N PHE A 58 -9.33 -4.17 -12.69
CA PHE A 58 -8.49 -3.21 -13.39
C PHE A 58 -7.01 -3.61 -13.34
N ILE A 59 -6.47 -3.90 -12.14
CA ILE A 59 -5.07 -4.23 -11.94
C ILE A 59 -4.70 -5.52 -12.67
N ARG A 60 -5.51 -6.58 -12.54
CA ARG A 60 -5.27 -7.86 -13.23
C ARG A 60 -5.22 -7.71 -14.76
N THR A 61 -5.93 -6.72 -15.31
CA THR A 61 -5.94 -6.42 -16.75
C THR A 61 -4.78 -5.50 -17.16
N ALA A 62 -4.48 -4.50 -16.35
CA ALA A 62 -3.56 -3.41 -16.69
C ALA A 62 -2.09 -3.66 -16.27
N ASP A 63 -1.86 -4.60 -15.35
CA ASP A 63 -0.54 -4.98 -14.87
C ASP A 63 -0.35 -6.50 -14.91
N SER A 64 0.27 -6.99 -15.99
CA SER A 64 0.61 -8.41 -16.15
C SER A 64 1.67 -8.91 -15.17
N SER A 65 2.34 -8.01 -14.43
CA SER A 65 3.31 -8.35 -13.39
C SER A 65 2.71 -8.36 -11.98
N ALA A 66 1.41 -8.06 -11.87
CA ALA A 66 0.69 -8.11 -10.60
C ALA A 66 0.70 -9.53 -10.03
N PHE A 67 0.75 -9.63 -8.71
CA PHE A 67 0.83 -10.90 -8.01
C PHE A 67 0.10 -10.85 -6.68
N GLU A 68 -0.28 -12.01 -6.16
CA GLU A 68 -0.97 -12.14 -4.87
C GLU A 68 -0.02 -12.65 -3.79
N ARG A 69 0.00 -12.00 -2.62
CA ARG A 69 0.76 -12.44 -1.42
C ARG A 69 0.01 -12.07 -0.15
N ALA A 70 -0.11 -13.02 0.77
CA ALA A 70 -0.77 -12.83 2.06
C ALA A 70 -2.17 -12.17 1.98
N GLY A 71 -2.97 -12.48 0.94
CA GLY A 71 -4.28 -11.87 0.70
C GLY A 71 -4.26 -10.57 -0.12
N PHE A 72 -3.09 -9.93 -0.26
CA PHE A 72 -2.96 -8.69 -1.02
C PHE A 72 -2.76 -8.97 -2.52
N ILE A 73 -3.44 -8.19 -3.36
CA ILE A 73 -3.04 -7.96 -4.75
C ILE A 73 -1.98 -6.85 -4.75
N VAL A 74 -0.79 -7.16 -5.27
CA VAL A 74 0.34 -6.23 -5.41
C VAL A 74 0.53 -5.92 -6.88
N SER A 75 0.60 -4.63 -7.22
CA SER A 75 0.88 -4.12 -8.56
C SER A 75 2.24 -3.43 -8.60
N PRO A 76 3.29 -4.09 -9.14
CA PRO A 76 4.57 -3.45 -9.40
C PRO A 76 4.47 -2.24 -10.32
N ARG A 77 3.61 -2.30 -11.34
CA ARG A 77 3.47 -1.22 -12.32
C ARG A 77 2.96 0.08 -11.69
N PHE A 78 2.03 -0.03 -10.75
CA PHE A 78 1.38 1.12 -10.14
C PHE A 78 1.88 1.42 -8.72
N GLY A 79 2.81 0.62 -8.20
CA GLY A 79 3.42 0.84 -6.88
C GLY A 79 2.41 0.76 -5.75
N LEU A 80 1.45 -0.17 -5.83
CA LEU A 80 0.39 -0.31 -4.84
C LEU A 80 0.13 -1.76 -4.44
N ALA A 81 -0.41 -1.95 -3.25
CA ALA A 81 -0.90 -3.22 -2.72
C ALA A 81 -2.20 -3.01 -1.95
N PHE A 82 -3.13 -3.96 -2.04
CA PHE A 82 -4.40 -3.92 -1.32
C PHE A 82 -5.01 -5.31 -1.19
N ASP A 83 -5.72 -5.54 -0.08
CA ASP A 83 -6.56 -6.72 0.09
C ASP A 83 -7.92 -6.42 -0.56
N PRO A 84 -8.37 -7.19 -1.58
CA PRO A 84 -9.63 -6.95 -2.25
C PRO A 84 -10.86 -7.20 -1.37
N ASP A 85 -10.72 -7.93 -0.26
CA ASP A 85 -11.80 -8.29 0.66
C ASP A 85 -11.95 -7.28 1.82
N GLU A 86 -10.95 -6.41 2.03
CA GLU A 86 -10.99 -5.33 3.02
C GLU A 86 -11.42 -4.00 2.39
N PRO A 87 -12.32 -3.23 3.03
CA PRO A 87 -12.87 -2.03 2.41
C PRO A 87 -11.84 -0.89 2.34
N PHE A 88 -11.45 -0.58 1.10
CA PHE A 88 -10.82 0.68 0.68
C PHE A 88 -9.40 0.95 1.17
N TRP A 89 -8.73 0.01 1.82
CA TRP A 89 -7.34 0.22 2.24
C TRP A 89 -6.37 -0.02 1.08
N ILE A 90 -5.61 1.03 0.73
CA ILE A 90 -4.55 0.98 -0.29
C ILE A 90 -3.23 1.28 0.38
N THR A 91 -2.23 0.45 0.07
CA THR A 91 -0.83 0.70 0.39
C THR A 91 -0.11 1.17 -0.86
N ALA A 92 0.40 2.41 -0.87
CA ALA A 92 1.41 2.84 -1.83
C ALA A 92 2.79 2.42 -1.31
N LEU A 93 3.63 1.84 -2.17
CA LEU A 93 4.93 1.28 -1.78
C LEU A 93 6.04 1.72 -2.73
N ALA A 94 7.24 1.94 -2.19
CA ALA A 94 8.42 2.23 -2.98
C ALA A 94 8.85 0.99 -3.80
N ALA A 95 9.39 1.20 -4.99
CA ALA A 95 9.71 0.11 -5.92
C ALA A 95 10.67 -0.95 -5.31
N HIS A 96 11.63 -0.54 -4.49
CA HIS A 96 12.57 -1.48 -3.85
C HIS A 96 11.93 -2.28 -2.70
N CYS A 97 10.72 -1.94 -2.25
CA CYS A 97 9.96 -2.79 -1.31
C CYS A 97 9.41 -4.05 -1.98
N LEU A 98 9.31 -4.08 -3.32
CA LEU A 98 8.68 -5.18 -4.05
C LEU A 98 9.32 -6.54 -3.76
N ASP A 99 10.63 -6.60 -3.54
CA ASP A 99 11.32 -7.86 -3.22
C ASP A 99 10.91 -8.39 -1.84
N ALA A 100 10.74 -7.50 -0.86
CA ALA A 100 10.23 -7.87 0.46
C ALA A 100 8.78 -8.38 0.33
N TRP A 101 7.94 -7.73 -0.47
CA TRP A 101 6.57 -8.19 -0.74
C TRP A 101 6.52 -9.55 -1.42
N ARG A 102 7.45 -9.85 -2.33
CA ARG A 102 7.52 -11.17 -3.00
C ARG A 102 7.92 -12.30 -2.05
N ALA A 103 8.64 -11.96 -0.97
CA ALA A 103 9.20 -12.89 0.00
C ALA A 103 8.31 -13.16 1.22
N LEU A 104 7.19 -12.43 1.37
CA LEU A 104 6.13 -12.72 2.34
C LEU A 104 5.49 -14.09 2.09
#